data_AF-A0A9Q3JJ48-F1
#
_entry.id   AF-A0A9Q3JJ48-F1
#
_cell.length_a   1.000
_cell.length_b   1.000
_cell.length_c   1.000
_cell.angle_alpha   90.00
_cell.angle_beta   90.00
_cell.angle_gamma   90.00
#
_symmetry.space_group_name_H-M   'P 1'
#
loop_
_entity.id
_entity.type
_entity.pdbx_description
1 polymer ?
#
loop_
_entity_poly.entity_id
_entity_poly.type
_entity_poly.pdbx_seq_one_letter_code
_entity_poly.pdbx_strand_id
1 'polypeptide(L)'
;MRDSFTKEDKFPSRKKNPTPPEIVEVEYSPGPVRKSIKARKIRLNGKDKRQYLVRFKNQTADKDKWLAEDAIPDVNLHLKSFRASRRTEQSHQ
;
A
#
# COMPACT_ATOMS: atom_id res chain seq x y z
N MET A 1 -18.44 17.97 57.57
CA MET A 1 -18.78 18.56 56.25
C MET A 1 -18.47 17.51 55.20
N ARG A 2 -19.44 17.16 54.34
CA ARG A 2 -19.34 16.14 53.28
C ARG A 2 -19.17 16.88 51.95
N ASP A 3 -17.97 16.87 51.38
CA ASP A 3 -17.73 17.44 50.06
C ASP A 3 -18.33 16.55 48.98
N SER A 4 -19.22 17.16 48.21
CA SER A 4 -20.07 16.50 47.23
C SER A 4 -19.34 16.36 45.89
N PHE A 5 -19.30 15.13 45.39
CA PHE A 5 -18.83 14.77 44.06
C PHE A 5 -19.92 15.16 43.03
N THR A 6 -19.71 16.20 42.23
CA THR A 6 -20.55 16.48 41.06
C THR A 6 -19.92 15.90 39.81
N LYS A 7 -20.51 14.79 39.35
CA LYS A 7 -20.35 14.26 37.99
C LYS A 7 -21.13 15.14 37.02
N GLU A 8 -20.79 14.98 35.74
CA GLU A 8 -21.49 15.46 34.55
C GLU A 8 -21.01 16.84 34.04
N ASP A 9 -19.96 16.83 33.22
CA ASP A 9 -20.12 17.52 31.93
C ASP A 9 -19.60 16.63 30.80
N LYS A 10 -20.56 16.22 29.99
CA LYS A 10 -20.56 15.00 29.19
C LYS A 10 -20.64 15.40 27.72
N PHE A 11 -19.46 15.51 27.09
CA PHE A 11 -19.14 15.23 25.67
C PHE A 11 -19.88 16.03 24.56
N PRO A 12 -19.16 16.43 23.48
CA PRO A 12 -18.88 15.44 22.45
C PRO A 12 -17.42 15.47 22.01
N SER A 13 -16.75 14.36 22.25
CA SER A 13 -15.58 13.98 21.48
C SER A 13 -16.02 13.91 20.01
N ARG A 14 -15.69 14.96 19.25
CA ARG A 14 -15.80 14.95 17.80
C ARG A 14 -14.89 13.84 17.30
N LYS A 15 -15.45 12.65 17.10
CA LYS A 15 -14.80 11.56 16.38
C LYS A 15 -14.53 12.09 14.98
N LYS A 16 -13.33 12.62 14.75
CA LYS A 16 -12.83 12.82 13.39
C LYS A 16 -12.64 11.41 12.85
N ASN A 17 -13.64 10.90 12.12
CA ASN A 17 -13.42 9.73 11.29
C ASN A 17 -12.22 10.06 10.39
N PRO A 18 -11.14 9.26 10.42
CA PRO A 18 -10.07 9.45 9.46
C PRO A 18 -10.69 9.20 8.08
N THR A 19 -10.80 10.26 7.28
CA THR A 19 -11.17 10.13 5.88
C THR A 19 -10.22 9.10 5.26
N PRO A 20 -10.73 8.02 4.64
CA PRO A 20 -9.87 7.09 3.92
C PRO A 20 -9.01 7.90 2.95
N PRO A 21 -7.69 7.68 2.89
CA PRO A 21 -6.86 8.40 1.93
C PRO A 21 -7.46 8.16 0.54
N GLU A 22 -7.89 9.26 -0.08
CA GLU A 22 -8.35 9.26 -1.47
C GLU A 22 -7.17 8.78 -2.31
N ILE A 23 -7.29 7.57 -2.84
CA ILE A 23 -6.29 7.04 -3.75
C ILE A 23 -6.52 7.79 -5.04
N VAL A 24 -5.78 8.87 -5.21
CA VAL A 24 -5.62 9.53 -6.49
C VAL A 24 -5.19 8.43 -7.46
N GLU A 25 -6.06 8.09 -8.41
CA GLU A 25 -5.67 7.40 -9.63
C GLU A 25 -4.77 8.38 -10.38
N VAL A 26 -3.52 8.50 -9.92
CA VAL A 26 -2.53 9.30 -10.61
C VAL A 26 -2.35 8.61 -11.95
N GLU A 27 -2.89 9.22 -13.00
CA GLU A 27 -2.54 8.92 -14.39
C GLU A 27 -1.03 9.07 -14.50
N TYR A 28 -0.35 7.94 -14.29
CA TYR A 28 1.08 7.87 -14.33
C TYR A 28 1.43 7.33 -15.70
N SER A 29 2.07 8.15 -16.53
CA SER A 29 2.75 7.65 -17.73
C SER A 29 3.89 6.76 -17.25
N PRO A 30 3.80 5.43 -17.38
CA PRO A 30 4.77 4.58 -16.75
C PRO A 30 6.10 4.69 -17.52
N GLY A 31 7.11 5.26 -16.86
CA GLY A 31 8.49 5.08 -17.30
C GLY A 31 8.83 3.59 -17.36
N PRO A 32 9.82 3.17 -18.16
CA PRO A 32 10.11 1.75 -18.35
C PRO A 32 10.43 1.09 -17.02
N VAL A 33 9.60 0.10 -16.65
CA VAL A 33 9.75 -0.65 -15.41
C VAL A 33 11.02 -1.50 -15.48
N ARG A 34 11.77 -1.54 -14.38
CA ARG A 34 12.96 -2.39 -14.23
C ARG A 34 12.59 -3.73 -13.62
N LYS A 35 11.95 -3.72 -12.45
CA LYS A 35 11.54 -4.94 -11.74
C LYS A 35 10.53 -4.67 -10.62
N SER A 36 9.80 -5.72 -10.25
CA SER A 36 9.06 -5.79 -8.97
C SER A 36 9.98 -6.31 -7.87
N ILE A 37 9.98 -5.64 -6.71
CA ILE A 37 10.87 -5.95 -5.58
C ILE A 37 10.09 -6.61 -4.43
N LYS A 38 8.88 -6.15 -4.18
CA LYS A 38 8.04 -6.65 -3.07
C LYS A 38 6.59 -6.77 -3.52
N ALA A 39 5.83 -7.59 -2.79
CA ALA A 39 4.38 -7.69 -2.93
C ALA A 39 3.73 -7.52 -1.57
N ARG A 40 2.58 -6.86 -1.52
CA ARG A 40 1.72 -6.76 -0.34
C ARG A 40 0.26 -6.95 -0.71
N LYS A 41 -0.53 -7.43 0.24
CA LYS A 41 -1.99 -7.48 0.13
C LYS A 41 -2.56 -6.31 0.93
N ILE A 42 -3.48 -5.56 0.34
CA ILE A 42 -4.19 -4.47 1.00
C ILE A 42 -5.69 -4.68 0.81
N ARG A 43 -6.50 -4.24 1.78
CA ARG A 43 -7.95 -4.26 1.65
C ARG A 43 -8.43 -2.85 1.37
N LEU A 44 -9.06 -2.65 0.22
CA LEU A 44 -9.57 -1.36 -0.25
C LEU A 44 -11.02 -1.50 -0.67
N ASN A 45 -11.90 -0.64 -0.15
CA ASN A 45 -13.34 -0.66 -0.39
C ASN A 45 -13.94 -2.06 -0.18
N GLY A 46 -13.51 -2.74 0.90
CA GLY A 46 -13.94 -4.09 1.25
C GLY A 46 -13.32 -5.21 0.40
N LYS A 47 -12.61 -4.90 -0.68
CA LYS A 47 -11.99 -5.87 -1.60
C LYS A 47 -10.49 -6.04 -1.32
N ASP A 48 -10.03 -7.28 -1.34
CA ASP A 48 -8.61 -7.60 -1.29
C ASP A 48 -7.96 -7.25 -2.63
N LYS A 49 -6.97 -6.36 -2.61
CA LYS A 49 -6.13 -6.01 -3.76
C LYS A 49 -4.67 -6.35 -3.47
N ARG A 50 -3.93 -6.73 -4.52
CA ARG A 50 -2.47 -6.90 -4.46
C ARG A 50 -1.79 -5.67 -5.00
N GLN A 51 -0.75 -5.24 -4.29
CA GLN A 51 0.16 -4.21 -4.77
C GLN A 51 1.58 -4.76 -4.84
N TYR A 52 2.33 -4.25 -5.80
CA TYR A 52 3.72 -4.59 -6.03
C TYR A 52 4.57 -3.33 -5.92
N LEU A 53 5.70 -3.44 -5.23
CA LEU A 53 6.69 -2.37 -5.15
C LEU A 53 7.53 -2.41 -6.41
N VAL A 54 7.37 -1.39 -7.25
CA VAL A 54 7.97 -1.33 -8.58
C VAL A 54 9.16 -0.37 -8.57
N ARG A 55 10.29 -0.87 -9.09
CA ARG A 55 11.49 -0.10 -9.40
C ARG A 55 11.49 0.28 -10.86
N PHE A 56 11.60 1.57 -11.14
CA PHE A 56 11.71 2.09 -12.50
C PHE A 56 13.17 2.06 -12.98
N LYS A 57 13.38 1.96 -14.30
CA LYS A 57 14.73 2.06 -14.88
C LYS A 57 15.26 3.48 -14.64
N ASN A 58 16.56 3.56 -14.34
CA ASN A 58 17.30 4.81 -14.13
C ASN A 58 16.75 5.69 -13.00
N GLN A 59 15.93 5.14 -12.10
CA GLN A 59 15.44 5.83 -10.90
C GLN A 59 16.04 5.19 -9.64
N THR A 60 16.25 6.01 -8.61
CA THR A 60 16.74 5.56 -7.30
C THR A 60 15.63 4.88 -6.50
N ALA A 61 16.02 4.26 -5.38
CA ALA A 61 15.10 3.54 -4.50
C ALA A 61 14.01 4.42 -3.91
N ASP A 62 14.29 5.70 -3.75
CA ASP A 62 13.40 6.70 -3.17
C ASP A 62 12.17 6.95 -4.06
N LYS A 63 12.28 6.60 -5.34
CA LYS A 63 11.20 6.73 -6.33
C LYS A 63 10.45 5.42 -6.57
N ASP A 64 10.73 4.37 -5.79
CA ASP A 64 9.96 3.14 -5.85
C ASP A 64 8.52 3.39 -5.39
N LYS A 65 7.56 2.84 -6.12
CA LYS A 65 6.14 3.05 -5.82
C LYS A 65 5.39 1.73 -5.72
N TRP A 66 4.41 1.71 -4.83
CA TRP A 66 3.44 0.62 -4.73
C TRP A 66 2.37 0.80 -5.78
N LEU A 67 2.34 -0.07 -6.78
CA LEU A 67 1.36 -0.06 -7.86
C LEU A 67 0.45 -1.29 -7.77
N ALA A 68 -0.80 -1.13 -8.20
CA ALA A 68 -1.69 -2.27 -8.41
C ALA A 68 -1.23 -3.06 -9.65
N GLU A 69 -1.66 -4.33 -9.76
CA GLU A 69 -1.32 -5.19 -10.90
C GLU A 69 -1.70 -4.53 -12.25
N ASP A 70 -2.86 -3.89 -12.30
CA ASP A 70 -3.39 -3.24 -13.51
C ASP A 70 -2.60 -1.97 -13.92
N ALA A 71 -1.86 -1.36 -12.99
CA ALA A 71 -1.13 -0.12 -13.21
C ALA A 71 0.33 -0.35 -13.66
N ILE A 72 0.76 -1.61 -13.81
CA ILE A 72 2.13 -1.96 -14.15
C ILE A 72 2.18 -2.37 -15.63
N PRO A 73 2.97 -1.69 -16.48
CA PRO A 73 3.16 -2.15 -17.85
C PRO A 73 3.88 -3.51 -17.87
N ASP A 74 3.50 -4.39 -18.80
CA ASP A 74 4.06 -5.73 -18.95
C ASP A 74 4.09 -6.54 -17.64
N VAL A 75 3.04 -6.39 -16.83
CA VAL A 75 2.98 -6.94 -15.46
C VAL A 75 3.30 -8.43 -15.40
N ASN A 76 2.83 -9.22 -16.37
CA ASN A 76 3.09 -10.66 -16.42
C ASN A 76 4.58 -11.01 -16.50
N LEU A 77 5.36 -10.25 -17.29
CA LEU A 77 6.81 -10.47 -17.44
C LEU A 77 7.52 -10.20 -16.11
N HIS A 78 7.23 -9.06 -15.50
CA HIS A 78 7.86 -8.65 -14.24
C HIS A 78 7.45 -9.54 -13.07
N LEU A 79 6.18 -9.96 -13.00
CA LEU A 79 5.70 -10.87 -11.97
C LEU A 79 6.23 -12.29 -12.16
N LYS A 80 6.46 -12.75 -13.39
CA LYS A 80 7.07 -14.07 -13.64
C LYS A 80 8.47 -14.14 -13.04
N SER A 81 9.31 -13.15 -13.32
CA SER A 81 10.67 -13.06 -12.74
C SER A 81 10.61 -12.92 -11.22
N PHE A 82 9.75 -12.03 -10.70
CA PHE A 82 9.59 -11.84 -9.25
C PHE A 82 9.14 -13.11 -8.52
N ARG A 83 8.15 -13.83 -9.05
CA ARG A 83 7.67 -15.10 -8.49
C ARG A 83 8.75 -16.18 -8.54
N ALA A 84 9.56 -16.23 -9.61
CA ALA A 84 10.68 -17.15 -9.71
C ALA A 84 11.74 -16.88 -8.63
N SER A 85 12.17 -15.61 -8.47
CA SER A 85 13.14 -15.21 -7.44
C SER A 85 12.63 -15.46 -6.01
N ARG A 86 11.34 -15.26 -5.75
CA ARG A 86 10.75 -15.52 -4.43
C ARG A 86 10.72 -16.99 -4.06
N ARG A 87 10.50 -17.88 -5.04
CA ARG A 87 10.53 -19.34 -4.79
C ARG A 87 11.92 -19.82 -4.39
N THR A 88 12.97 -19.26 -4.99
CA THR A 88 14.35 -19.63 -4.65
C THR A 88 14.77 -19.09 -3.29
N GLU A 89 14.35 -17.86 -2.94
CA GLU A 89 14.64 -17.27 -1.61
C GLU A 89 13.93 -18.00 -0.47
N GLN A 90 12.72 -18.52 -0.69
CA GLN A 90 11.98 -19.30 0.32
C GLN A 90 12.49 -20.74 0.49
N SER A 91 13.31 -21.25 -0.44
CA SER A 91 13.85 -22.61 -0.40
C SER A 91 15.18 -22.74 0.37
N HIS A 92 15.70 -21.64 0.93
CA HIS A 92 16.95 -21.62 1.70
C HIS A 92 16.74 -21.22 3.17
N GLN A 93 15.52 -21.38 3.69
CA GLN A 93 15.22 -21.28 5.12
C GLN A 93 14.69 -22.61 5.66
#